data_AF-A0A1Y3BCT5-F1
#
_entry.id   AF-A0A1Y3BCT5-F1
#
_cell.length_a   1.000
_cell.length_b   1.000
_cell.length_c   1.000
_cell.angle_alpha   90.00
_cell.angle_beta   90.00
_cell.angle_gamma   90.00
#
_symmetry.space_group_name_H-M   'P 1'
#
loop_
_entity.id
_entity.type
_entity.pdbx_description
1 polymer ?
#
loop_
_entity_poly.entity_id
_entity_poly.type
_entity_poly.pdbx_seq_one_letter_code
_entity_poly.pdbx_strand_id
1 'polypeptide(L)' 'MIGPIQYIGCLSVNTSMKSLDFQTRSLIAKESINRVCESAGLKTVDKKRRMDKRIAGMLADNPNMGKLLFLF' A
#
# COMPACT_ATOMS: atom_id res chain seq x y z
N MET A 1 23.70 -12.21 0.23
CA MET A 1 23.61 -11.17 -0.82
C MET A 1 22.22 -10.57 -0.75
N ILE A 2 22.07 -9.29 -0.44
CA ILE A 2 20.78 -8.60 -0.43
C ILE A 2 20.68 -7.84 -1.76
N GLY A 3 19.59 -8.03 -2.51
CA GLY A 3 19.38 -7.37 -3.80
C GLY A 3 19.07 -5.86 -3.67
N PRO A 4 19.07 -5.11 -4.78
CA PRO A 4 18.73 -3.69 -4.76
C PRO A 4 17.27 -3.48 -4.34
N ILE A 5 17.06 -2.54 -3.41
CA ILE A 5 15.74 -2.15 -2.91
C ILE A 5 15.38 -0.78 -3.50
N GLN A 6 14.18 -0.66 -4.08
CA GLN A 6 13.63 0.59 -4.59
C GLN A 6 12.44 1.01 -3.73
N TYR A 7 12.43 2.28 -3.29
CA TYR A 7 11.25 2.88 -2.68
C TYR A 7 10.21 3.20 -3.75
N ILE A 8 8.95 2.81 -3.51
CA ILE A 8 7.84 2.99 -4.46
C ILE A 8 6.85 4.05 -3.96
N GLY A 9 6.60 4.11 -2.65
CA GLY A 9 5.65 5.04 -2.05
C GLY A 9 5.22 4.60 -0.65
N CYS A 10 4.31 5.36 -0.05
CA CYS A 10 3.66 5.00 1.22
C CYS A 10 2.17 5.32 1.19
N LEU A 11 1.42 4.69 2.09
CA LEU A 11 -0.02 4.89 2.25
C LEU A 11 -0.34 5.05 3.73
N SER A 12 -1.07 6.10 4.08
CA SER A 12 -1.50 6.32 5.46
C SER A 12 -2.61 5.34 5.85
N VAL A 13 -2.54 4.87 7.10
CA VAL A 13 -3.54 4.01 7.72
C VAL A 13 -4.33 4.86 8.72
N ASN A 14 -5.64 4.97 8.53
CA ASN A 14 -6.54 5.81 9.32
C ASN A 14 -6.99 5.15 10.63
N THR A 15 -6.57 3.91 10.87
CA THR A 15 -6.91 3.12 12.05
C THR A 15 -5.66 2.69 12.80
N SER A 16 -5.74 2.66 14.14
CA SER A 16 -4.64 2.21 14.98
C SER A 16 -4.30 0.74 14.73
N MET A 17 -3.10 0.47 14.20
CA MET A 17 -2.61 -0.89 13.98
C MET A 17 -2.62 -1.74 15.26
N LYS A 18 -2.38 -1.12 16.43
CA LYS A 18 -2.37 -1.82 17.73
C LYS A 18 -3.72 -2.45 18.06
N SER A 19 -4.81 -1.81 17.65
CA SER A 19 -6.18 -2.26 17.94
C SER A 19 -6.69 -3.33 16.96
N LEU A 20 -5.93 -3.63 15.90
CA LEU A 20 -6.32 -4.60 14.88
C LEU A 20 -5.74 -5.98 15.18
N ASP A 21 -6.48 -7.01 14.78
CA ASP A 21 -6.02 -8.40 14.80
C ASP A 21 -4.97 -8.67 13.70
N PHE A 22 -4.27 -9.79 13.84
CA PHE A 22 -3.18 -10.16 12.93
C PHE A 22 -3.63 -10.34 11.46
N GLN A 23 -4.83 -10.88 11.24
CA GLN A 23 -5.37 -11.07 9.89
C GLN A 23 -5.66 -9.71 9.25
N THR A 24 -6.31 -8.81 9.97
CA THR A 24 -6.60 -7.46 9.49
C THR A 24 -5.32 -6.68 9.18
N ARG A 25 -4.28 -6.77 10.03
CA ARG A 25 -2.97 -6.14 9.75
C ARG A 25 -2.33 -6.67 8.46
N SER A 26 -2.40 -7.98 8.24
CA SER A 26 -1.87 -8.61 7.03
C SER A 26 -2.61 -8.17 5.77
N LEU A 27 -3.95 -8.03 5.86
CA LEU A 27 -4.78 -7.53 4.77
C LEU A 27 -4.50 -6.04 4.48
N ILE A 28 -4.37 -5.21 5.50
CA ILE A 28 -3.98 -3.79 5.36
C ILE A 28 -2.62 -3.68 4.66
N ALA A 29 -1.61 -4.41 5.12
CA ALA A 29 -0.28 -4.38 4.52
C ALA A 29 -0.33 -4.80 3.03
N LYS A 30 -1.04 -5.90 2.74
CA LYS A 30 -1.22 -6.38 1.37
C LYS A 30 -1.90 -5.35 0.48
N GLU A 31 -2.93 -4.69 1.00
CA GLU A 31 -3.68 -3.69 0.23
C GLU A 31 -2.90 -2.40 0.01
N SER A 32 -2.16 -1.94 1.03
CA SER A 32 -1.26 -0.79 0.89
C SER A 32 -0.22 -1.02 -0.21
N ILE A 33 0.38 -2.22 -0.28
CA ILE A 33 1.33 -2.57 -1.33
C ILE A 33 0.63 -2.57 -2.70
N ASN A 34 -0.56 -3.16 -2.82
CA ASN A 34 -1.28 -3.18 -4.10
C ASN A 34 -1.57 -1.77 -4.60
N ARG A 35 -2.07 -0.89 -3.74
CA ARG A 35 -2.43 0.50 -4.12
C ARG A 35 -1.21 1.32 -4.53
N VAL A 36 -0.11 1.20 -3.79
CA VAL A 36 1.15 1.90 -4.12
C VAL A 36 1.72 1.37 -5.44
N CYS A 37 1.74 0.05 -5.65
CA CYS A 37 2.19 -0.53 -6.92
C CYS A 37 1.29 -0.16 -8.10
N GLU A 38 -0.03 -0.21 -7.93
CA GLU A 38 -0.99 0.20 -8.96
C GLU A 38 -0.82 1.67 -9.32
N SER A 39 -0.65 2.54 -8.33
CA SER A 39 -0.38 3.97 -8.53
C SER A 39 1.00 4.24 -9.14
N ALA A 40 1.97 3.35 -8.95
CA ALA A 40 3.26 3.39 -9.64
C ALA A 40 3.20 2.86 -11.09
N GLY A 41 2.06 2.33 -11.54
CA GLY A 41 1.95 1.64 -12.83
C GLY A 41 2.67 0.28 -12.86
N LEU A 42 3.03 -0.26 -11.71
CA LEU A 42 3.62 -1.60 -11.59
C LEU A 42 2.48 -2.63 -11.70
N LYS A 43 2.60 -3.51 -12.68
CA LYS A 43 1.60 -4.56 -12.93
C LYS A 43 1.61 -5.57 -11.78
N THR A 44 0.63 -5.48 -10.88
CA THR A 44 0.37 -6.51 -9.89
C THR A 44 -0.47 -7.63 -10.53
N VAL A 45 -0.19 -8.89 -10.18
CA VAL A 45 -0.78 -10.10 -10.80
C VAL A 45 -2.28 -10.27 -10.47
N ASP A 46 -2.82 -9.53 -9.50
CA ASP A 46 -4.18 -9.70 -8.97
C ASP A 46 -5.18 -8.66 -9.53
N LYS A 47 -5.46 -8.70 -10.84
CA LYS A 47 -6.43 -7.79 -11.49
C LYS A 47 -7.91 -8.05 -11.12
N LYS A 48 -8.20 -9.09 -10.33
CA LYS A 48 -9.55 -9.56 -9.95
C LYS A 48 -9.73 -9.67 -8.43
N ARG A 49 -9.19 -8.72 -7.66
CA ARG A 49 -9.35 -8.73 -6.20
C ARG A 49 -10.71 -8.17 -5.79
N ARG A 50 -11.42 -8.91 -4.94
CA ARG A 50 -12.44 -8.30 -4.07
C ARG A 50 -11.70 -7.41 -3.08
N MET A 51 -11.74 -6.10 -3.28
CA MET A 51 -11.39 -5.16 -2.23
C MET A 51 -12.37 -5.35 -1.08
N ASP A 52 -11.84 -5.68 0.09
CA ASP A 52 -12.64 -5.65 1.31
C ASP A 52 -12.90 -4.18 1.66
N LYS A 53 -14.17 -3.76 1.57
CA LYS A 53 -14.57 -2.36 1.81
C LYS A 53 -14.16 -1.88 3.20
N ARG A 54 -14.07 -2.77 4.19
CA ARG A 54 -13.62 -2.43 5.54
C ARG A 54 -12.14 -2.06 5.52
N ILE A 55 -11.31 -2.88 4.88
CA ILE A 55 -9.87 -2.60 4.72
C ILE A 55 -9.66 -1.34 3.90
N ALA A 56 -10.49 -1.15 2.87
CA ALA A 56 -10.40 0.01 2.01
C ALA A 56 -10.65 1.33 2.75
N GLY A 57 -11.59 1.35 3.69
CA GLY A 57 -11.89 2.51 4.54
C GLY A 57 -10.89 2.74 5.68
N MET A 58 -10.02 1.77 5.98
CA MET A 58 -8.93 1.93 6.96
C MET A 58 -7.69 2.57 6.34
N LEU A 59 -7.67 2.77 5.03
CA LEU A 59 -6.55 3.29 4.25
C LEU A 59 -6.91 4.62 3.61
N ALA A 60 -5.93 5.51 3.46
CA ALA A 60 -6.09 6.74 2.68
C ALA A 60 -6.46 6.43 1.22
N ASP A 61 -7.19 7.34 0.58
CA ASP A 61 -7.66 7.15 -0.80
C ASP A 61 -6.48 7.17 -1.80
N ASN A 62 -5.58 8.13 -1.63
CA ASN A 62 -4.41 8.31 -2.50
C ASN A 62 -3.11 7.93 -1.77
N PRO A 63 -2.27 7.04 -2.34
CA PRO A 63 -0.93 6.82 -1.83
C PRO A 63 -0.06 8.06 -2.06
N ASN A 64 0.79 8.34 -1.07
CA ASN A 64 1.87 9.28 -1.24
C ASN A 64 2.99 8.56 -2.00
N MET A 65 3.01 8.78 -3.30
CA MET A 65 4.01 8.20 -4.20
C MET A 65 5.37 8.87 -4.09
N GLY A 66 5.55 9.77 -3.11
CA GLY A 66 6.78 10.50 -2.79
C GLY A 66 7.61 10.68 -4.03
N LYS A 67 7.19 11.58 -4.94
CA LYS A 67 8.06 11.96 -6.06
C LYS A 67 9.36 12.36 -5.40
N LEU A 68 10.39 11.52 -5.54
CA LEU A 68 11.77 11.96 -5.50
C LEU A 68 11.79 13.01 -6.61
N LEU A 69 11.38 14.22 -6.26
CA LEU A 69 11.61 15.38 -7.08
C LEU A 69 13.11 15.26 -7.26
N PHE A 70 13.50 15.00 -8.50
CA PHE A 70 14.77 15.42 -9.02
C PHE A 70 14.86 16.92 -8.68
N LEU A 71 15.22 17.21 -7.44
CA LEU A 71 15.66 18.51 -7.01
C LEU A 71 17.09 18.53 -7.52
N PHE A 72 17.20 19.06 -8.74
CA PHE A 72 18.34 19.87 -9.15
C PHE A 72 18.74 20.81 -8.01
#